data_AF-A0A3M7LVL7-F1
#
_entry.id   AF-A0A3M7LVL7-F1
#
_cell.length_a   1.000
_cell.length_b   1.000
_cell.length_c   1.000
_cell.angle_alpha   90.00
_cell.angle_beta   90.00
_cell.angle_gamma   90.00
#
_symmetry.space_group_name_H-M   'P 1'
#
loop_
_entity.id
_entity.type
_entity.pdbx_description
1 polymer ?
#
loop_
_entity_poly.entity_id
_entity_poly.type
_entity_poly.pdbx_seq_one_letter_code
_entity_poly.pdbx_strand_id
1 'polypeptide(L)'
;MRDRGHGCIINIASRSGTVDVPMTLGYVSSKAALIRATHTLQKEMELDGLDPAIHMYALHPGGVRSNMGGGKDIPSVETKGDWKNG
;
A
#
# COMPACT_ATOMS: atom_id res chain seq x y z
N MET A 1 -0.28 3.78 -17.90
CA MET A 1 -1.60 3.17 -17.56
C MET A 1 -2.67 3.77 -18.45
N ARG A 2 -2.78 5.09 -18.53
CA ARG A 2 -3.70 5.79 -19.46
C ARG A 2 -3.57 5.31 -20.91
N ASP A 3 -2.38 5.35 -21.49
CA ASP A 3 -2.17 4.91 -22.89
C ASP A 3 -2.48 3.43 -23.13
N ARG A 4 -2.30 2.57 -22.11
CA ARG A 4 -2.64 1.13 -22.21
C ARG A 4 -4.12 0.85 -21.92
N GLY A 5 -4.87 1.83 -21.43
CA GLY A 5 -6.28 1.69 -21.03
C GLY A 5 -6.53 0.84 -19.79
N HIS A 6 -5.51 0.41 -19.04
CA HIS A 6 -5.69 -0.39 -17.81
C HIS A 6 -4.54 -0.25 -16.81
N GLY A 7 -4.79 -0.56 -15.54
CA GLY A 7 -3.74 -0.66 -14.52
C GLY A 7 -4.23 -0.68 -13.07
N CYS A 8 -3.40 -1.20 -12.19
CA CYS A 8 -3.63 -1.25 -10.75
C CYS A 8 -2.47 -0.60 -9.99
N ILE A 9 -2.77 0.34 -9.08
CA ILE A 9 -1.80 0.88 -8.12
C ILE A 9 -2.21 0.44 -6.71
N ILE A 10 -1.27 -0.15 -5.97
CA ILE A 10 -1.49 -0.50 -4.56
C ILE A 10 -0.49 0.28 -3.71
N ASN A 11 -0.99 1.30 -3.02
CA ASN A 11 -0.23 2.09 -2.08
C ASN A 11 -0.17 1.38 -0.73
N ILE A 12 1.04 1.14 -0.22
CA ILE A 12 1.24 0.61 1.14
C ILE A 12 1.11 1.77 2.13
N ALA A 13 -0.11 1.96 2.65
CA ALA A 13 -0.40 2.90 3.72
C ALA A 13 0.01 2.28 5.07
N SER A 14 -0.87 2.35 6.08
CA SER A 14 -0.70 1.71 7.38
C SER A 14 -2.01 1.79 8.14
N ARG A 15 -2.25 0.86 9.07
CA ARG A 15 -3.28 1.02 10.09
C ARG A 15 -3.15 2.37 10.82
N SER A 16 -1.94 2.87 11.02
CA SER A 16 -1.66 4.18 11.63
C SER A 16 -2.20 5.38 10.84
N GLY A 17 -2.71 5.20 9.62
CA GLY A 17 -3.39 6.26 8.88
C GLY A 17 -4.86 6.45 9.27
N THR A 18 -5.43 5.54 10.07
CA THR A 18 -6.83 5.61 10.56
C THR A 18 -6.95 5.54 12.08
N VAL A 19 -5.87 5.20 12.78
CA VAL A 19 -5.80 5.20 14.25
C VAL A 19 -4.50 5.86 14.70
N ASP A 20 -4.56 6.60 15.81
CA ASP A 20 -3.39 7.30 16.33
C ASP A 20 -2.39 6.35 16.98
N VAL A 21 -1.10 6.56 16.70
CA VAL A 21 0.02 5.83 17.30
C VAL A 21 1.01 6.84 17.89
N PRO A 22 1.19 6.89 19.22
CA PRO A 22 2.07 7.85 19.88
C PRO A 22 3.52 7.81 19.35
N MET A 23 4.24 8.92 19.50
CA MET A 23 5.66 9.07 19.12
C MET A 23 5.97 8.89 17.63
N THR A 24 4.94 8.80 16.77
CA THR A 24 5.10 8.58 15.32
C THR A 24 4.31 9.58 14.48
N LEU A 25 4.17 10.84 14.95
CA LEU A 25 3.33 11.87 14.32
C LEU A 25 3.55 11.99 12.81
N GLY A 26 4.78 12.17 12.35
CA GLY A 26 5.09 12.27 10.92
C GLY A 26 4.67 11.02 10.13
N TYR A 27 4.84 9.84 10.72
CA TYR A 27 4.40 8.58 10.12
C TYR A 27 2.87 8.52 10.02
N VAL A 28 2.14 8.74 11.13
CA VAL A 28 0.66 8.77 11.16
C VAL A 28 0.11 9.76 10.15
N SER A 29 0.58 11.01 10.16
CA SER A 29 0.12 12.06 9.25
C SER A 29 0.40 11.72 7.78
N SER A 30 1.59 11.22 7.46
CA SER A 30 1.93 10.83 6.08
C SER A 30 1.07 9.67 5.56
N LYS A 31 0.74 8.70 6.43
CA LYS A 31 -0.12 7.57 6.07
C LYS A 31 -1.57 8.00 5.88
N ALA A 32 -2.11 8.88 6.74
CA ALA A 32 -3.43 9.48 6.54
C ALA A 32 -3.51 10.26 5.21
N ALA A 33 -2.46 11.04 4.89
CA ALA A 33 -2.39 11.78 3.63
C ALA A 33 -2.38 10.85 2.41
N LEU A 34 -1.60 9.76 2.44
CA LEU A 34 -1.53 8.79 1.34
C LEU A 34 -2.89 8.11 1.07
N ILE A 35 -3.66 7.81 2.12
CA ILE A 35 -5.00 7.25 2.00
C ILE A 35 -5.93 8.22 1.28
N ARG A 36 -5.93 9.48 1.72
CA ARG A 36 -6.76 10.53 1.11
C ARG A 36 -6.36 10.79 -0.34
N ALA A 37 -5.06 10.89 -0.62
CA ALA A 37 -4.56 11.05 -1.98
C ALA A 37 -5.01 9.90 -2.90
N THR A 38 -4.90 8.65 -2.45
CA THR A 38 -5.33 7.48 -3.22
C THR A 38 -6.81 7.54 -3.57
N HIS A 39 -7.66 7.88 -2.60
CA HIS A 39 -9.10 7.98 -2.81
C HIS A 39 -9.48 9.16 -3.72
N THR A 40 -8.81 10.31 -3.58
CA THR A 40 -9.02 11.46 -4.47
C THR A 40 -8.65 11.10 -5.92
N LEU A 41 -7.49 10.46 -6.13
CA LEU A 41 -7.07 10.02 -7.46
C LEU A 41 -8.05 9.01 -8.07
N GLN A 42 -8.61 8.09 -7.26
CA GLN A 42 -9.63 7.17 -7.78
C GLN A 42 -10.87 7.90 -8.29
N LYS A 43 -11.34 8.92 -7.56
CA LYS A 43 -12.45 9.77 -8.01
C LYS A 43 -12.12 10.52 -9.30
N GLU A 44 -10.88 10.96 -9.47
CA GLU A 44 -10.44 11.57 -10.73
C GLU A 44 -10.48 10.56 -11.88
N MET A 45 -10.12 9.29 -11.65
CA MET A 45 -10.26 8.23 -12.68
C MET A 45 -11.73 7.99 -13.04
N GLU A 46 -12.65 8.04 -12.08
CA GLU A 46 -14.10 7.94 -12.32
C GLU A 46 -14.61 9.09 -13.20
N LEU A 47 -14.22 10.34 -12.87
CA LEU A 47 -14.59 11.52 -13.66
C LEU A 47 -14.05 11.48 -15.09
N ASP A 48 -12.85 10.91 -15.28
CA ASP A 48 -12.23 10.75 -16.59
C ASP A 48 -12.79 9.54 -17.38
N GLY A 49 -13.74 8.77 -16.83
CA GLY A 49 -14.28 7.55 -17.45
C GLY A 49 -13.25 6.41 -17.54
N LEU A 50 -12.24 6.44 -16.68
CA LEU A 50 -11.14 5.48 -16.63
C LEU A 50 -11.32 4.42 -15.53
N ASP A 51 -12.26 4.62 -14.61
CA ASP A 51 -12.72 3.60 -13.66
C ASP A 51 -13.71 2.62 -14.35
N PRO A 52 -13.62 1.29 -14.12
CA PRO A 52 -12.70 0.58 -13.23
C PRO A 52 -11.41 0.11 -13.92
N ALA A 53 -11.13 0.53 -15.15
CA ALA A 53 -9.98 0.02 -15.91
C ALA A 53 -8.63 0.42 -15.28
N ILE A 54 -8.55 1.62 -14.72
CA ILE A 54 -7.43 2.12 -13.91
C ILE A 54 -7.92 2.33 -12.49
N HIS A 55 -7.39 1.53 -11.56
CA HIS A 55 -7.85 1.51 -10.18
C HIS A 55 -6.68 1.57 -9.20
N MET A 56 -6.95 2.17 -8.05
CA MET A 56 -5.98 2.45 -7.01
C MET A 56 -6.52 2.04 -5.65
N TYR A 57 -5.68 1.41 -4.84
CA TYR A 57 -6.02 0.95 -3.51
C TYR A 57 -4.99 1.42 -2.50
N ALA A 58 -5.47 1.79 -1.31
CA ALA A 58 -4.62 1.98 -0.14
C ALA A 58 -4.74 0.74 0.74
N LEU A 59 -3.66 -0.03 0.86
CA LEU A 59 -3.58 -1.17 1.75
C LEU A 59 -3.08 -0.70 3.13
N HIS A 60 -3.73 -1.16 4.20
CA HIS A 60 -3.46 -0.67 5.56
C HIS A 60 -2.97 -1.81 6.47
N PRO A 61 -1.70 -2.24 6.38
CA PRO A 61 -1.20 -3.29 7.24
C PRO A 61 -1.17 -2.86 8.71
N GLY A 62 -1.43 -3.83 9.60
CA GLY A 62 -1.04 -3.76 11.01
C GLY A 62 0.44 -4.07 11.19
N GLY A 63 0.83 -4.64 12.33
CA GLY A 63 2.20 -5.08 12.55
C GLY A 63 2.61 -6.17 11.55
N VAL A 64 3.51 -5.86 10.63
CA VAL A 64 4.10 -6.80 9.68
C VAL A 64 5.51 -7.16 10.14
N ARG A 65 5.82 -8.46 10.18
CA ARG A 65 7.16 -8.96 10.49
C ARG A 65 8.12 -8.56 9.37
N SER A 66 8.82 -7.45 9.57
CA SER A 66 9.74 -6.84 8.63
C SER A 66 10.83 -6.09 9.38
N ASN A 67 11.90 -5.72 8.70
CA ASN A 67 13.00 -4.97 9.32
C ASN A 67 12.62 -3.53 9.71
N MET A 68 11.50 -3.01 9.18
CA MET A 68 11.00 -1.66 9.50
C MET A 68 10.59 -1.51 10.96
N GLY A 69 10.18 -2.61 11.62
CA GLY A 69 9.73 -2.60 13.01
C GLY A 69 10.83 -2.77 14.06
N GLY A 70 12.12 -2.80 13.66
CA GLY A 70 13.25 -3.00 14.56
C GLY A 70 13.33 -4.40 15.18
N GLY A 71 12.55 -5.37 14.67
CA GLY A 71 12.69 -6.78 15.04
C GLY A 71 13.96 -7.37 14.43
N LYS A 72 14.53 -8.41 15.07
CA LYS A 72 15.69 -9.15 14.53
C LYS A 72 15.47 -9.51 13.06
N ASP A 73 16.52 -9.34 12.25
CA ASP A 73 16.54 -9.79 10.85
C ASP A 73 16.00 -11.22 10.78
N ILE A 74 14.89 -11.38 10.07
CA ILE A 74 14.37 -12.68 9.73
C ILE A 74 15.10 -13.14 8.46
N PRO A 75 15.61 -14.38 8.41
CA PRO A 75 16.21 -14.91 7.20
C PRO A 75 15.23 -14.74 6.03
N SER A 76 15.75 -14.38 4.84
CA SER A 76 14.96 -14.42 3.62
C SER A 76 14.32 -15.80 3.48
N VAL A 77 13.12 -15.87 2.90
CA VAL A 77 12.38 -17.14 2.66
C VAL A 77 13.09 -18.02 1.61
N GLU A 78 14.35 -17.74 1.27
CA GLU A 78 15.17 -18.50 0.34
C GLU A 78 15.60 -19.88 0.89
N THR A 79 15.21 -20.23 2.12
CA THR A 79 15.50 -21.53 2.74
C THR A 79 14.26 -22.36 3.08
N LYS A 80 13.26 -22.40 2.21
CA LYS A 80 12.40 -23.59 2.05
C LYS A 80 12.15 -23.84 0.56
N GLY A 81 12.59 -25.01 0.11
CA GLY A 81 12.82 -25.36 -1.29
C GLY A 81 11.60 -25.26 -2.23
N ASP A 82 11.95 -25.21 -3.52
CA ASP A 82 11.11 -25.58 -4.66
C ASP A 82 9.82 -24.79 -4.89
N TRP A 83 9.95 -23.50 -5.26
CA TRP A 83 9.03 -22.92 -6.25
C TRP A 83 9.53 -23.29 -7.65
N LYS A 84 9.32 -24.55 -8.06
CA LYS A 84 9.48 -24.98 -9.44
C LYS A 84 8.11 -24.96 -10.12
N ASN A 85 8.00 -24.11 -11.15
CA ASN A 85 7.02 -24.13 -12.25
C ASN A 85 5.58 -24.55 -11.91
N GLY A 86 4.70 -23.56 -11.77
CA GLY A 86 3.26 -23.68 -12.00
C GLY A 86 2.84 -22.75 -13.13
#